data_AF-A0A800CA00-F1
#
_entry.id   AF-A0A800CA00-F1
#
_cell.length_a   1.000
_cell.length_b   1.000
_cell.length_c   1.000
_cell.angle_alpha   90.00
_cell.angle_beta   90.00
_cell.angle_gamma   90.00
#
_symmetry.space_group_name_H-M   'P 1'
#
loop_
_entity.id
_entity.type
_entity.pdbx_description
1 polymer ?
#
loop_
_entity_poly.entity_id
_entity_poly.type
_entity_poly.pdbx_seq_one_letter_code
_entity_poly.pdbx_strand_id
1 'polypeptide(L)'
;MTFKPVPTNLDFVKQEYEVLDFWKETNAFEKMRQRHKGQPHWSFIDGPITANNPMGVHHGWGRTYKDLYNRYWTMRGRELRYQNGFDCQGLWVEVNVEKELGFQSKRDIEEYGLDPFVRRCKARVLKYAAIQTEQSIRLGYWMDWNDTDQLRWLAQLILEDPQRVVTVEGPEGPVTDTVEQIVGRLGLPELGGSYFTFSNENNYMIWTFLKKVWEKGWLYRGVDVMPWCPRCATAISQHEIVTDGYQELTHRSVTLLFPLRNRPGERLLVWTTTPWTLTSNVAAAVGPEITYV
;
A
#
# COMPACT_ATOMS: atom_id res chain seq x y z
N MET A 1 4.16 -21.22 -48.05
CA MET A 1 4.65 -20.12 -47.20
C MET A 1 6.06 -20.48 -46.74
N THR A 2 7.05 -19.68 -47.09
CA THR A 2 8.44 -19.83 -46.61
C THR A 2 8.57 -19.18 -45.24
N PHE A 3 9.15 -19.88 -44.28
CA PHE A 3 9.42 -19.34 -42.95
C PHE A 3 10.47 -18.22 -43.04
N LYS A 4 10.35 -17.20 -42.17
CA LYS A 4 11.39 -16.18 -42.03
C LYS A 4 12.65 -16.83 -41.43
N PRO A 5 13.85 -16.56 -41.96
CA PRO A 5 15.10 -17.05 -41.40
C PRO A 5 15.31 -16.48 -39.99
N VAL A 6 15.73 -17.34 -39.05
CA VAL A 6 16.01 -16.95 -37.65
C VAL A 6 17.46 -16.46 -37.56
N PRO A 7 17.72 -15.23 -37.06
CA PRO A 7 19.07 -14.72 -36.89
C PRO A 7 19.81 -15.48 -35.78
N THR A 8 21.13 -15.64 -35.95
CA THR A 8 21.99 -16.30 -34.95
C THR A 8 22.27 -15.44 -33.72
N ASN A 9 22.20 -14.10 -33.86
CA ASN A 9 22.30 -13.17 -32.74
C ASN A 9 20.89 -12.68 -32.37
N LEU A 10 20.46 -12.97 -31.14
CA LEU A 10 19.12 -12.65 -30.66
C LEU A 10 19.16 -11.42 -29.76
N ASP A 11 18.40 -10.40 -30.13
CA ASP A 11 18.09 -9.27 -29.25
C ASP A 11 16.73 -9.52 -28.57
N PHE A 12 16.78 -10.06 -27.35
CA PHE A 12 15.57 -10.36 -26.58
C PHE A 12 14.79 -9.11 -26.18
N VAL A 13 15.48 -8.00 -25.89
CA VAL A 13 14.83 -6.76 -25.47
C VAL A 13 13.98 -6.23 -26.63
N LYS A 14 14.55 -6.20 -27.84
CA LYS A 14 13.80 -5.81 -29.04
C LYS A 14 12.63 -6.75 -29.32
N GLN A 15 12.84 -8.07 -29.24
CA GLN A 15 11.78 -9.05 -29.46
C GLN A 15 10.62 -8.91 -28.46
N GLU A 16 10.91 -8.63 -27.19
CA GLU A 16 9.88 -8.37 -26.18
C GLU A 16 9.05 -7.14 -26.56
N TYR A 17 9.67 -6.04 -27.01
CA TYR A 17 8.93 -4.87 -27.50
C TYR A 17 8.07 -5.21 -28.71
N GLU A 18 8.60 -5.93 -29.69
CA GLU A 18 7.84 -6.38 -30.87
C GLU A 18 6.62 -7.23 -30.47
N VAL A 19 6.74 -8.08 -29.44
CA VAL A 19 5.63 -8.89 -28.90
C VAL A 19 4.61 -8.05 -28.15
N LEU A 20 5.04 -7.07 -27.34
CA LEU A 20 4.15 -6.14 -26.66
C LEU A 20 3.34 -5.29 -27.66
N ASP A 21 4.01 -4.77 -28.70
CA ASP A 21 3.36 -4.03 -29.78
C ASP A 21 2.35 -4.91 -30.52
N PHE A 22 2.72 -6.16 -30.85
CA PHE A 22 1.80 -7.13 -31.44
C PHE A 22 0.57 -7.39 -30.56
N TRP A 23 0.73 -7.57 -29.24
CA TRP A 23 -0.40 -7.77 -28.33
C TRP A 23 -1.32 -6.56 -28.27
N LYS A 24 -0.75 -5.35 -28.31
CA LYS A 24 -1.49 -4.08 -28.34
C LYS A 24 -2.28 -3.92 -29.64
N GLU A 25 -1.60 -4.01 -30.79
CA GLU A 25 -2.21 -3.86 -32.12
C GLU A 25 -3.31 -4.88 -32.39
N THR A 26 -3.14 -6.12 -31.93
CA THR A 26 -4.13 -7.17 -32.11
C THR A 26 -5.21 -7.21 -31.06
N ASN A 27 -5.15 -6.35 -30.03
CA ASN A 27 -6.00 -6.39 -28.84
C ASN A 27 -6.07 -7.80 -28.22
N ALA A 28 -4.91 -8.45 -28.08
CA ALA A 28 -4.79 -9.87 -27.75
C ALA A 28 -5.40 -10.22 -26.38
N PHE A 29 -5.16 -9.38 -25.38
CA PHE A 29 -5.67 -9.58 -24.02
C PHE A 29 -7.21 -9.56 -23.99
N GLU A 30 -7.84 -8.57 -24.62
CA GLU A 30 -9.30 -8.47 -24.63
C GLU A 30 -9.95 -9.60 -25.45
N LYS A 31 -9.37 -9.96 -26.60
CA LYS A 31 -9.82 -11.12 -27.38
C LYS A 31 -9.74 -12.41 -26.56
N MET A 32 -8.68 -12.57 -25.75
CA MET A 32 -8.55 -13.69 -24.84
C MET A 32 -9.66 -13.68 -23.77
N ARG A 33 -9.95 -12.53 -23.14
CA ARG A 33 -11.03 -12.38 -22.16
C ARG A 33 -12.38 -12.77 -22.76
N GLN A 34 -12.71 -12.20 -23.93
CA GLN A 34 -13.98 -12.46 -24.60
C GLN A 34 -14.15 -13.94 -24.98
N ARG A 35 -13.07 -14.61 -25.41
CA ARG A 35 -13.10 -16.05 -25.73
C ARG A 35 -13.46 -16.92 -24.53
N HIS A 36 -13.14 -16.49 -23.31
CA HIS A 36 -13.38 -17.23 -22.08
C HIS A 36 -14.61 -16.74 -21.30
N LYS A 37 -15.33 -15.74 -21.80
CA LYS A 37 -16.55 -15.24 -21.16
C LYS A 37 -17.61 -16.35 -21.05
N GLY A 38 -18.20 -16.51 -19.88
CA GLY A 38 -19.19 -17.55 -19.56
C GLY A 38 -18.59 -18.93 -19.27
N GLN A 39 -17.26 -19.06 -19.23
CA GLN A 39 -16.60 -20.30 -18.83
C GLN A 39 -16.57 -20.43 -17.30
N PRO A 40 -16.30 -21.63 -16.74
CA PRO A 40 -16.15 -21.78 -15.31
C PRO A 40 -15.12 -20.82 -14.71
N HIS A 41 -15.52 -20.07 -13.70
CA HIS A 41 -14.66 -19.08 -13.05
C HIS A 41 -13.45 -19.71 -12.34
N TRP A 42 -12.34 -19.00 -12.35
CA TRP A 42 -11.25 -19.16 -11.41
C TRP A 42 -10.99 -17.83 -10.70
N SER A 43 -11.04 -17.83 -9.37
CA SER A 43 -10.90 -16.63 -8.57
C SER A 43 -9.47 -16.43 -8.12
N PHE A 44 -8.93 -15.26 -8.45
CA PHE A 44 -7.66 -14.76 -7.94
C PHE A 44 -7.85 -13.32 -7.49
N ILE A 45 -7.33 -13.03 -6.30
CA ILE A 45 -7.34 -11.71 -5.70
C ILE A 45 -5.90 -11.25 -5.64
N ASP A 46 -5.57 -10.21 -6.39
CA ASP A 46 -4.24 -9.64 -6.40
C ASP A 46 -4.02 -8.86 -5.10
N GLY A 47 -3.00 -9.25 -4.33
CA GLY A 47 -2.55 -8.47 -3.19
C GLY A 47 -2.03 -7.10 -3.66
N PRO A 48 -2.61 -5.98 -3.17
CA PRO A 48 -2.37 -4.67 -3.73
C PRO A 48 -0.95 -4.20 -3.44
N ILE A 49 -0.31 -3.57 -4.42
CA ILE A 49 1.00 -2.92 -4.23
C ILE A 49 0.80 -1.50 -3.70
N THR A 50 1.61 -1.07 -2.73
CA THR A 50 1.56 0.32 -2.28
C THR A 50 2.01 1.26 -3.42
N ALA A 51 1.13 2.17 -3.82
CA ALA A 51 1.36 3.09 -4.92
C ALA A 51 2.16 4.33 -4.47
N ASN A 52 3.35 4.13 -3.90
CA ASN A 52 4.16 5.22 -3.36
C ASN A 52 5.53 5.40 -4.02
N ASN A 53 6.04 4.40 -4.74
CA ASN A 53 7.37 4.38 -5.35
C ASN A 53 7.37 3.50 -6.63
N PRO A 54 8.39 3.60 -7.50
CA PRO A 54 8.54 2.66 -8.62
C PRO A 54 8.75 1.23 -8.10
N MET A 55 8.41 0.23 -8.92
CA MET A 55 8.61 -1.17 -8.57
C MET A 55 10.09 -1.52 -8.40
N GLY A 56 10.46 -2.03 -7.23
CA GLY A 56 11.71 -2.79 -7.02
C GLY A 56 11.65 -4.21 -7.60
N VAL A 57 12.82 -4.86 -7.75
CA VAL A 57 12.99 -6.19 -8.36
C VAL A 57 12.09 -7.28 -7.73
N HIS A 58 11.87 -7.21 -6.41
CA HIS A 58 11.02 -8.16 -5.69
C HIS A 58 9.56 -8.14 -6.17
N HIS A 59 9.05 -7.02 -6.69
CA HIS A 59 7.72 -6.97 -7.29
C HIS A 59 7.66 -7.75 -8.60
N GLY A 60 8.74 -7.71 -9.39
CA GLY A 60 8.85 -8.51 -10.61
C GLY A 60 8.70 -9.99 -10.32
N TRP A 61 9.36 -10.48 -9.26
CA TRP A 61 9.25 -11.87 -8.84
C TRP A 61 7.81 -12.28 -8.49
N GLY A 62 7.14 -11.50 -7.63
CA GLY A 62 5.75 -11.77 -7.24
C GLY A 62 4.79 -11.71 -8.42
N ARG A 63 4.92 -10.71 -9.31
CA ARG A 63 4.06 -10.56 -10.50
C ARG A 63 4.26 -11.68 -11.51
N THR A 64 5.49 -12.16 -11.72
CA THR A 64 5.77 -13.29 -12.60
C THR A 64 5.02 -14.55 -12.18
N TYR A 65 4.99 -14.88 -10.88
CA TYR A 65 4.22 -16.03 -10.41
C TYR A 65 2.73 -15.85 -10.60
N LYS A 66 2.20 -14.66 -10.29
CA LYS A 66 0.77 -14.36 -10.44
C LYS A 66 0.35 -14.50 -11.91
N ASP A 67 1.12 -13.94 -12.84
CA ASP A 67 0.85 -14.03 -14.27
C ASP A 67 0.92 -15.48 -14.79
N LEU A 68 1.92 -16.25 -14.35
CA LEU A 68 2.05 -17.66 -14.72
C LEU A 68 0.78 -18.45 -14.37
N TYR A 69 0.26 -18.29 -13.14
CA TYR A 69 -0.97 -18.97 -12.72
C TYR A 69 -2.20 -18.45 -13.46
N ASN A 70 -2.31 -17.14 -13.67
CA ASN A 70 -3.40 -16.57 -14.47
C ASN A 70 -3.42 -17.19 -15.87
N ARG A 71 -2.28 -17.19 -16.58
CA ARG A 71 -2.14 -17.78 -17.92
C ARG A 71 -2.42 -19.27 -17.92
N TYR A 72 -1.92 -20.02 -16.94
CA TYR A 72 -2.21 -21.44 -16.79
C TYR A 72 -3.72 -21.71 -16.73
N TRP A 73 -4.45 -21.03 -15.85
CA TRP A 73 -5.89 -21.24 -15.69
C TRP A 73 -6.69 -20.75 -16.89
N THR A 74 -6.25 -19.68 -17.53
CA THR A 74 -6.78 -19.22 -18.81
C THR A 74 -6.69 -20.32 -19.86
N MET A 75 -5.51 -20.92 -20.04
CA MET A 75 -5.27 -21.99 -21.00
C MET A 75 -6.02 -23.29 -20.66
N ARG A 76 -6.43 -23.45 -19.40
CA ARG A 76 -7.33 -24.52 -18.94
C ARG A 76 -8.82 -24.20 -19.18
N GLY A 77 -9.13 -23.12 -19.89
CA GLY A 77 -10.48 -22.72 -20.26
C GLY A 77 -11.27 -22.07 -19.14
N ARG A 78 -10.61 -21.39 -18.18
CA ARG A 78 -11.29 -20.67 -17.09
C ARG A 78 -11.52 -19.21 -17.43
N GLU A 79 -12.60 -18.65 -16.87
CA GLU A 79 -12.85 -17.21 -16.86
C GLU A 79 -12.21 -16.58 -15.60
N LEU A 80 -11.48 -15.47 -15.79
CA LEU A 80 -10.75 -14.77 -14.74
C LEU A 80 -11.14 -13.28 -14.74
N ARG A 81 -11.06 -12.64 -13.57
CA ARG A 81 -11.35 -11.20 -13.40
C ARG A 81 -10.21 -10.27 -13.87
N TYR A 82 -8.97 -10.72 -13.80
CA TYR A 82 -7.76 -9.96 -14.13
C TYR A 82 -7.70 -8.54 -13.52
N GLN A 83 -8.00 -8.38 -12.23
CA GLN A 83 -7.93 -7.08 -11.58
C GLN A 83 -6.71 -6.97 -10.66
N ASN A 84 -5.84 -6.00 -10.94
CA ASN A 84 -4.74 -5.60 -10.06
C ASN A 84 -5.24 -4.67 -8.94
N GLY A 85 -4.52 -4.61 -7.82
CA GLY A 85 -4.79 -3.69 -6.72
C GLY A 85 -3.68 -2.66 -6.47
N PHE A 86 -4.08 -1.45 -6.11
CA PHE A 86 -3.20 -0.43 -5.53
C PHE A 86 -3.61 -0.14 -4.09
N ASP A 87 -2.64 -0.17 -3.19
CA ASP A 87 -2.77 0.30 -1.82
C ASP A 87 -2.37 1.78 -1.75
N CYS A 88 -3.34 2.60 -1.33
CA CYS A 88 -3.37 4.04 -1.55
C CYS A 88 -3.34 4.85 -0.26
N GLN A 89 -3.41 4.20 0.91
CA GLN A 89 -3.59 4.85 2.20
C GLN A 89 -2.46 4.52 3.17
N GLY A 90 -2.42 5.24 4.29
CA GLY A 90 -1.51 4.95 5.40
C GLY A 90 -0.13 5.61 5.32
N LEU A 91 0.69 5.29 6.32
CA LEU A 91 1.95 5.99 6.63
C LEU A 91 2.93 6.02 5.45
N TRP A 92 3.00 4.95 4.66
CA TRP A 92 3.93 4.85 3.54
C TRP A 92 3.68 5.89 2.43
N VAL A 93 2.44 6.35 2.26
CA VAL A 93 2.11 7.43 1.31
C VAL A 93 2.34 8.78 1.98
N GLU A 94 1.77 8.98 3.16
CA GLU A 94 1.83 10.24 3.92
C GLU A 94 3.28 10.70 4.15
N VAL A 95 4.16 9.80 4.60
CA VAL A 95 5.55 10.12 4.93
C VAL A 95 6.35 10.55 3.70
N ASN A 96 6.02 10.04 2.51
CA ASN A 96 6.69 10.48 1.30
C ASN A 96 6.19 11.85 0.84
N VAL A 97 4.90 12.16 1.03
CA VAL A 97 4.38 13.52 0.79
C VAL A 97 4.95 14.52 1.80
N GLU A 98 5.05 14.15 3.08
CA GLU A 98 5.75 14.94 4.11
C GLU A 98 7.18 15.28 3.65
N LYS A 99 7.95 14.28 3.18
CA LYS A 99 9.31 14.49 2.66
C LYS A 99 9.35 15.42 1.45
N GLU A 100 8.42 15.27 0.50
CA GLU A 100 8.35 16.14 -0.69
C GLU A 100 8.01 17.59 -0.35
N LEU A 101 7.21 17.81 0.70
CA LEU A 101 6.85 19.14 1.19
C LEU A 101 7.85 19.69 2.22
N GLY A 102 8.83 18.89 2.65
CA GLY A 102 9.80 19.28 3.67
C GLY A 102 9.24 19.34 5.09
N PHE A 103 8.12 18.66 5.36
CA PHE A 103 7.50 18.62 6.69
C PHE A 103 8.33 17.80 7.67
N GLN A 104 8.43 18.30 8.89
CA GLN A 104 9.18 17.72 10.00
C GLN A 104 8.26 17.24 11.12
N SER A 105 7.04 17.79 11.20
CA SER A 105 6.08 17.48 12.25
C SER A 105 4.66 17.34 11.72
N LYS A 106 3.78 16.69 12.49
CA LYS A 106 2.34 16.63 12.16
C LYS A 106 1.66 18.00 12.24
N ARG A 107 2.22 18.98 12.97
CA ARG A 107 1.69 20.36 12.99
C ARG A 107 1.82 21.03 11.64
N ASP A 108 2.86 20.72 10.88
CA ASP A 108 3.07 21.27 9.54
C ASP A 108 1.93 20.85 8.60
N ILE A 109 1.39 19.64 8.77
CA ILE A 109 0.20 19.16 8.04
C ILE A 109 -1.05 19.93 8.47
N GLU A 110 -1.24 20.16 9.77
CA GLU A 110 -2.37 20.93 10.28
C GLU A 110 -2.35 22.37 9.78
N GLU A 111 -1.18 23.00 9.78
CA GLU A 111 -0.95 24.36 9.26
C GLU A 111 -1.14 24.43 7.73
N TYR A 112 -0.71 23.39 6.99
CA TYR A 112 -0.92 23.28 5.55
C TYR A 112 -2.39 23.04 5.18
N GLY A 113 -3.13 22.35 6.06
CA GLY A 113 -4.50 21.93 5.88
C GLY A 113 -4.61 20.44 5.49
N LEU A 114 -5.54 19.75 6.15
CA LEU A 114 -5.78 18.32 5.92
C LEU A 114 -6.26 18.02 4.49
N ASP A 115 -7.21 18.81 3.98
CA ASP A 115 -7.74 18.63 2.62
C ASP A 115 -6.65 18.72 1.53
N PRO A 116 -5.86 19.81 1.42
CA PRO A 116 -4.81 19.87 0.41
C PRO A 116 -3.73 18.80 0.62
N PHE A 117 -3.43 18.40 1.87
CA PHE A 117 -2.50 17.30 2.14
C PHE A 117 -3.03 15.96 1.61
N VAL A 118 -4.29 15.64 1.86
CA VAL A 118 -4.95 14.42 1.37
C VAL A 118 -4.98 14.41 -0.17
N ARG A 119 -5.28 15.55 -0.80
CA ARG A 119 -5.24 15.68 -2.27
C ARG A 119 -3.84 15.41 -2.83
N ARG A 120 -2.78 15.87 -2.16
CA ARG A 120 -1.38 15.53 -2.52
C ARG A 120 -1.08 14.04 -2.37
N CYS A 121 -1.59 13.38 -1.33
CA CYS A 121 -1.47 11.93 -1.17
C CYS A 121 -2.17 11.18 -2.32
N LYS A 122 -3.39 11.57 -2.68
CA LYS A 122 -4.11 10.98 -3.83
C LYS A 122 -3.36 11.20 -5.15
N ALA A 123 -2.87 12.40 -5.40
CA ALA A 123 -2.10 12.70 -6.62
C ALA A 123 -0.80 11.86 -6.70
N ARG A 124 -0.11 11.68 -5.57
CA ARG A 124 1.06 10.79 -5.47
C ARG A 124 0.69 9.35 -5.86
N VAL A 125 -0.39 8.82 -5.28
CA VAL A 125 -0.90 7.48 -5.58
C VAL A 125 -1.17 7.31 -7.07
N LEU A 126 -1.89 8.25 -7.69
CA LEU A 126 -2.21 8.19 -9.13
C LEU A 126 -0.94 8.21 -10.00
N LYS A 127 0.03 9.07 -9.68
CA LYS A 127 1.32 9.13 -10.37
C LYS A 127 2.07 7.79 -10.30
N TYR A 128 2.18 7.19 -9.12
CA TYR A 128 2.92 5.93 -8.98
C TYR A 128 2.14 4.71 -9.45
N ALA A 129 0.80 4.72 -9.38
CA ALA A 129 -0.03 3.71 -10.04
C ALA A 129 0.22 3.69 -11.55
N ALA A 130 0.34 4.85 -12.20
CA ALA A 130 0.69 4.94 -13.61
C ALA A 130 2.07 4.33 -13.91
N ILE A 131 3.10 4.71 -13.13
CA ILE A 131 4.47 4.18 -13.28
C ILE A 131 4.50 2.66 -13.07
N GLN A 132 3.87 2.16 -12.00
CA GLN A 132 3.85 0.73 -11.68
C GLN A 132 3.06 -0.07 -12.71
N THR A 133 2.02 0.52 -13.31
CA THR A 133 1.27 -0.07 -14.44
C THR A 133 2.18 -0.24 -15.65
N GLU A 134 2.91 0.80 -16.06
CA GLU A 134 3.85 0.72 -17.19
C GLU A 134 4.92 -0.33 -16.98
N GLN A 135 5.49 -0.36 -15.76
CA GLN A 135 6.48 -1.37 -15.38
C GLN A 135 5.88 -2.79 -15.40
N SER A 136 4.61 -2.95 -15.04
CA SER A 136 3.92 -4.25 -15.06
C SER A 136 3.60 -4.71 -16.49
N ILE A 137 3.16 -3.80 -17.34
CA ILE A 137 2.96 -4.06 -18.78
C ILE A 137 4.29 -4.45 -19.42
N ARG A 138 5.39 -3.78 -19.07
CA ARG A 138 6.73 -4.10 -19.58
C ARG A 138 7.20 -5.50 -19.17
N LEU A 139 6.78 -6.01 -18.01
CA LEU A 139 7.01 -7.40 -17.60
C LEU A 139 6.14 -8.43 -18.35
N GLY A 140 5.21 -7.97 -19.20
CA GLY A 140 4.24 -8.83 -19.87
C GLY A 140 3.09 -9.28 -18.97
N TYR A 141 2.88 -8.64 -17.81
CA TYR A 141 1.82 -9.03 -16.87
C TYR A 141 0.45 -8.60 -17.40
N TRP A 142 -0.44 -9.57 -17.63
CA TRP A 142 -1.79 -9.30 -18.13
C TRP A 142 -2.78 -9.04 -16.99
N MET A 143 -3.24 -7.80 -16.90
CA MET A 143 -4.35 -7.36 -16.07
C MET A 143 -5.21 -6.34 -16.83
N ASP A 144 -6.40 -6.08 -16.30
CA ASP A 144 -7.21 -4.91 -16.62
C ASP A 144 -6.50 -3.67 -16.04
N TRP A 145 -5.64 -3.07 -16.87
CA TRP A 145 -4.82 -1.92 -16.52
C TRP A 145 -5.57 -0.62 -16.79
N ASN A 146 -5.41 0.36 -15.89
CA ASN A 146 -5.87 1.72 -16.15
C ASN A 146 -5.03 2.38 -17.26
N ASP A 147 -5.62 3.33 -17.98
CA ASP A 147 -4.87 4.26 -18.82
C ASP A 147 -3.93 5.13 -17.94
N THR A 148 -2.63 5.04 -18.22
CA THR A 148 -1.59 5.68 -17.41
C THR A 148 -1.54 7.19 -17.60
N ASP A 149 -1.94 7.69 -18.78
CA ASP A 149 -2.04 9.11 -19.06
C ASP A 149 -3.28 9.70 -18.39
N GLN A 150 -4.39 8.97 -18.39
CA GLN A 150 -5.58 9.36 -17.62
C GLN A 150 -5.27 9.47 -16.13
N LEU A 151 -4.53 8.50 -15.55
CA LEU A 151 -4.13 8.56 -14.14
C LEU A 151 -3.27 9.81 -13.83
N ARG A 152 -2.31 10.14 -14.70
CA ARG A 152 -1.47 11.34 -14.53
C ARG A 152 -2.28 12.63 -14.67
N TRP A 153 -3.21 12.66 -15.61
CA TRP A 153 -4.10 13.79 -15.82
C TRP A 153 -5.01 14.02 -14.60
N LEU A 154 -5.62 12.95 -14.06
CA LEU A 154 -6.40 13.03 -12.81
C LEU A 154 -5.53 13.47 -11.62
N ALA A 155 -4.27 13.03 -11.56
CA ALA A 155 -3.33 13.44 -10.53
C ALA A 155 -3.04 14.95 -10.56
N GLN A 156 -3.00 15.55 -11.74
CA GLN A 156 -2.87 16.99 -11.89
C GLN A 156 -4.18 17.70 -11.50
N LEU A 157 -5.31 17.26 -12.06
CA LEU A 157 -6.59 17.92 -11.86
C LEU A 157 -7.06 17.91 -10.39
N ILE A 158 -6.80 16.84 -9.64
CA ILE A 158 -7.20 16.76 -8.23
C ILE A 158 -6.50 17.81 -7.36
N LEU A 159 -5.31 18.27 -7.79
CA LEU A 159 -4.57 19.34 -7.13
C LEU A 159 -5.07 20.72 -7.54
N GLU A 160 -5.45 20.88 -8.82
CA GLU A 160 -5.92 22.15 -9.38
C GLU A 160 -7.34 22.48 -8.94
N ASP A 161 -8.29 21.61 -9.26
CA ASP A 161 -9.71 21.79 -8.97
C ASP A 161 -10.42 20.42 -8.84
N PRO A 162 -10.61 19.91 -7.61
CA PRO A 162 -11.29 18.64 -7.39
C PRO A 162 -12.78 18.68 -7.76
N GLN A 163 -13.39 19.87 -7.87
CA GLN A 163 -14.80 20.05 -8.23
C GLN A 163 -15.02 20.21 -9.73
N ARG A 164 -13.95 20.32 -10.53
CA ARG A 164 -14.03 20.39 -11.98
C ARG A 164 -14.74 19.14 -12.51
N VAL A 165 -15.77 19.33 -13.33
CA VAL A 165 -16.47 18.24 -14.01
C VAL A 165 -15.64 17.79 -15.22
N VAL A 166 -15.44 16.48 -15.32
CA VAL A 166 -14.71 15.81 -16.39
C VAL A 166 -15.48 14.58 -16.87
N THR A 167 -15.19 14.16 -18.10
CA THR A 167 -15.68 12.90 -18.67
C THR A 167 -14.50 11.98 -18.93
N VAL A 168 -14.61 10.74 -18.51
CA VAL A 168 -13.64 9.66 -18.78
C VAL A 168 -14.34 8.51 -19.48
N GLU A 169 -13.63 7.80 -20.35
CA GLU A 169 -14.16 6.63 -21.03
C GLU A 169 -14.10 5.41 -20.10
N GLY A 170 -15.23 4.72 -19.94
CA GLY A 170 -15.35 3.48 -19.18
C GLY A 170 -15.75 2.31 -20.06
N PRO A 171 -15.63 1.06 -19.58
CA PRO A 171 -15.98 -0.14 -20.35
C PRO A 171 -17.48 -0.22 -20.71
N GLU A 172 -18.37 0.42 -19.95
CA GLU A 172 -19.82 0.48 -20.21
C GLU A 172 -20.25 1.79 -20.88
N GLY A 173 -19.31 2.70 -21.17
CA GLY A 173 -19.55 4.02 -21.75
C GLY A 173 -18.88 5.16 -20.97
N PRO A 174 -19.02 6.41 -21.44
CA PRO A 174 -18.42 7.57 -20.78
C PRO A 174 -19.06 7.85 -19.43
N VAL A 175 -18.24 8.19 -18.43
CA VAL A 175 -18.65 8.58 -17.09
C VAL A 175 -18.29 10.04 -16.85
N THR A 176 -19.27 10.87 -16.51
CA THR A 176 -19.10 12.32 -16.25
C THR A 176 -19.36 12.65 -14.79
N ASP A 177 -18.38 13.27 -14.13
CA ASP A 177 -18.53 13.75 -12.74
C ASP A 177 -17.38 14.70 -12.37
N THR A 178 -17.37 15.19 -11.13
CA THR A 178 -16.22 15.91 -10.58
C THR A 178 -14.97 15.03 -10.52
N VAL A 179 -13.79 15.64 -10.64
CA VAL A 179 -12.50 14.93 -10.55
C VAL A 179 -12.40 14.09 -9.27
N GLU A 180 -12.84 14.65 -8.14
CA GLU A 180 -12.86 13.93 -6.85
C GLU A 180 -13.74 12.66 -6.91
N GLN A 181 -14.92 12.74 -7.53
CA GLN A 181 -15.81 11.57 -7.68
C GLN A 181 -15.32 10.56 -8.72
N ILE A 182 -14.61 11.00 -9.76
CA ILE A 182 -13.96 10.07 -10.69
C ILE A 182 -12.82 9.33 -9.99
N VAL A 183 -11.94 10.02 -9.27
CA VAL A 183 -10.84 9.40 -8.51
C VAL A 183 -11.38 8.47 -7.42
N GLY A 184 -12.46 8.88 -6.73
CA GLY A 184 -13.13 8.07 -5.70
C GLY A 184 -13.80 6.81 -6.23
N ARG A 185 -13.95 6.63 -7.55
CA ARG A 185 -14.59 5.45 -8.17
C ARG A 185 -13.64 4.59 -9.01
N LEU A 186 -12.35 4.91 -9.03
CA LEU A 186 -11.38 4.12 -9.80
C LEU A 186 -11.42 2.64 -9.39
N GLY A 187 -11.49 1.76 -10.40
CA GLY A 187 -11.58 0.31 -10.22
C GLY A 187 -12.99 -0.26 -10.04
N LEU A 188 -14.01 0.60 -10.03
CA LEU A 188 -15.40 0.16 -10.12
C LEU A 188 -15.75 -0.30 -11.55
N PRO A 189 -16.79 -1.15 -11.73
CA PRO A 189 -17.15 -1.69 -13.03
C PRO A 189 -17.32 -0.64 -14.12
N GLU A 190 -17.87 0.53 -13.79
CA GLU A 190 -18.10 1.63 -14.74
C GLU A 190 -16.82 2.34 -15.21
N LEU A 191 -15.70 2.21 -14.47
CA LEU A 191 -14.40 2.81 -14.84
C LEU A 191 -13.34 1.77 -15.22
N GLY A 192 -13.54 0.50 -14.85
CA GLY A 192 -12.61 -0.58 -15.13
C GLY A 192 -11.23 -0.42 -14.48
N GLY A 193 -10.25 -1.18 -14.97
CA GLY A 193 -8.87 -1.12 -14.50
C GLY A 193 -8.65 -1.69 -13.09
N SER A 194 -7.54 -1.27 -12.47
CA SER A 194 -7.14 -1.71 -11.13
C SER A 194 -8.08 -1.18 -10.05
N TYR A 195 -8.24 -1.92 -8.96
CA TYR A 195 -8.93 -1.42 -7.77
C TYR A 195 -7.98 -0.58 -6.90
N PHE A 196 -8.54 0.42 -6.23
CA PHE A 196 -7.78 1.33 -5.36
C PHE A 196 -8.38 1.31 -3.94
N THR A 197 -7.55 1.20 -2.91
CA THR A 197 -8.05 1.11 -1.52
C THR A 197 -8.73 2.39 -1.03
N PHE A 198 -8.41 3.54 -1.64
CA PHE A 198 -9.05 4.81 -1.32
C PHE A 198 -10.42 5.04 -1.98
N SER A 199 -10.91 4.09 -2.78
CA SER A 199 -12.18 4.25 -3.50
C SER A 199 -13.34 4.25 -2.52
N ASN A 200 -14.42 4.95 -2.87
CA ASN A 200 -15.61 5.10 -2.04
C ASN A 200 -16.18 3.73 -1.67
N GLU A 201 -16.33 2.83 -2.65
CA GLU A 201 -16.84 1.47 -2.41
C GLU A 201 -15.94 0.67 -1.47
N ASN A 202 -14.62 0.73 -1.64
CA ASN A 202 -13.70 0.02 -0.74
C ASN A 202 -13.81 0.55 0.70
N ASN A 203 -13.86 1.87 0.87
CA ASN A 203 -14.10 2.50 2.17
C ASN A 203 -15.46 2.08 2.77
N TYR A 204 -16.54 2.03 1.98
CA TYR A 204 -17.85 1.56 2.45
C TYR A 204 -17.83 0.09 2.88
N MET A 205 -17.09 -0.76 2.17
CA MET A 205 -16.91 -2.16 2.55
C MET A 205 -16.11 -2.31 3.84
N ILE A 206 -15.07 -1.49 4.04
CA ILE A 206 -14.32 -1.41 5.31
C ILE A 206 -15.25 -0.97 6.45
N TRP A 207 -16.04 0.09 6.25
CA TRP A 207 -17.00 0.57 7.26
C TRP A 207 -18.06 -0.48 7.60
N THR A 208 -18.54 -1.21 6.59
CA THR A 208 -19.48 -2.33 6.78
C THR A 208 -18.84 -3.45 7.60
N PHE A 209 -17.59 -3.79 7.35
CA PHE A 209 -16.85 -4.74 8.17
C PHE A 209 -16.71 -4.27 9.62
N LEU A 210 -16.25 -3.02 9.83
CA LEU A 210 -16.11 -2.44 11.17
C LEU A 210 -17.44 -2.42 11.93
N LYS A 211 -18.54 -2.07 11.26
CA LYS A 211 -19.90 -2.12 11.85
C LYS A 211 -20.25 -3.54 12.32
N LYS A 212 -20.00 -4.56 11.50
CA LYS A 212 -20.26 -5.97 11.87
C LYS A 212 -19.41 -6.42 13.06
N VAL A 213 -18.15 -6.00 13.11
CA VAL A 213 -17.22 -6.31 14.23
C VAL A 213 -17.69 -5.62 15.51
N TRP A 214 -18.15 -4.37 15.40
CA TRP A 214 -18.72 -3.61 16.51
C TRP A 214 -20.03 -4.24 17.03
N GLU A 215 -20.95 -4.63 16.14
CA GLU A 215 -22.22 -5.30 16.51
C GLU A 215 -22.00 -6.63 17.24
N LYS A 216 -20.87 -7.30 17.00
CA LYS A 216 -20.46 -8.52 17.70
C LYS A 216 -19.74 -8.26 19.03
N GLY A 217 -19.48 -7.01 19.38
CA GLY A 217 -18.72 -6.64 20.58
C GLY A 217 -17.21 -6.91 20.48
N TRP A 218 -16.67 -7.10 19.27
CA TRP A 218 -15.24 -7.39 19.05
C TRP A 218 -14.39 -6.12 18.89
N LEU A 219 -15.02 -4.98 18.62
CA LEU A 219 -14.36 -3.67 18.57
C LEU A 219 -14.62 -2.92 19.88
N TYR A 220 -13.55 -2.54 20.58
CA TYR A 220 -13.63 -1.79 21.82
C TYR A 220 -12.57 -0.68 21.86
N ARG A 221 -12.82 0.33 22.71
CA ARG A 221 -11.84 1.36 23.05
C ARG A 221 -11.23 1.02 24.41
N GLY A 222 -9.91 0.91 24.47
CA GLY A 222 -9.15 0.65 25.68
C GLY A 222 -8.02 1.64 25.89
N VAL A 223 -7.33 1.49 27.02
CA VAL A 223 -6.06 2.17 27.31
C VAL A 223 -5.05 1.08 27.59
N ASP A 224 -3.94 1.08 26.86
CA ASP A 224 -2.89 0.09 26.96
C ASP A 224 -1.53 0.71 26.62
N VAL A 225 -0.44 0.03 26.99
CA VAL A 225 0.91 0.39 26.59
C VAL A 225 1.14 -0.13 25.17
N MET A 226 1.13 0.79 24.21
CA MET A 226 1.29 0.49 22.79
C MET A 226 2.64 0.98 22.27
N PRO A 227 3.27 0.26 21.33
CA PRO A 227 4.37 0.80 20.56
C PRO A 227 3.97 2.10 19.87
N TRP A 228 4.80 3.12 20.00
CA TRP A 228 4.49 4.48 19.54
C TRP A 228 5.65 5.05 18.74
N CYS A 229 5.35 5.59 17.54
CA CYS A 229 6.34 6.32 16.77
C CYS A 229 6.27 7.81 17.10
N PRO A 230 7.30 8.41 17.74
CA PRO A 230 7.28 9.83 18.09
C PRO A 230 7.31 10.74 16.87
N ARG A 231 7.89 10.29 15.75
CA ARG A 231 7.92 11.04 14.48
C ARG A 231 6.55 11.06 13.80
N CYS A 232 5.92 9.89 13.66
CA CYS A 232 4.61 9.77 13.01
C CYS A 232 3.47 10.23 13.93
N ALA A 233 3.72 10.34 15.23
CA ALA A 233 2.74 10.63 16.27
C ALA A 233 1.52 9.68 16.23
N THR A 234 1.78 8.37 16.06
CA THR A 234 0.73 7.35 16.06
C THR A 234 1.23 6.04 16.68
N ALA A 235 0.27 5.25 17.17
CA ALA A 235 0.50 3.89 17.64
C ALA A 235 0.74 2.95 16.45
N ILE A 236 1.57 1.93 16.67
CA ILE A 236 1.97 0.97 15.65
C ILE A 236 1.61 -0.44 16.14
N SER A 237 1.09 -1.27 15.24
CA SER A 237 0.77 -2.67 15.51
C SER A 237 2.03 -3.53 15.66
N GLN A 238 1.93 -4.68 16.33
CA GLN A 238 3.06 -5.60 16.48
C GLN A 238 3.63 -6.04 15.12
N HIS A 239 2.77 -6.29 14.12
CA HIS A 239 3.20 -6.74 12.79
C HIS A 239 4.04 -5.71 12.05
N GLU A 240 3.78 -4.42 12.24
CA GLU A 240 4.59 -3.33 11.65
C GLU A 240 5.99 -3.25 12.27
N ILE A 241 6.16 -3.64 13.55
CA ILE A 241 7.47 -3.65 14.22
C ILE A 241 8.30 -4.84 13.78
N VAL A 242 7.68 -6.03 13.72
CA VAL A 242 8.39 -7.28 13.45
C VAL A 242 8.87 -7.34 12.00
N THR A 243 8.17 -6.69 11.06
CA THR A 243 8.50 -6.77 9.64
C THR A 243 9.68 -5.86 9.24
N ASP A 244 9.80 -4.67 9.83
CA ASP A 244 10.76 -3.63 9.38
C ASP A 244 11.61 -2.98 10.50
N GLY A 245 11.44 -3.38 11.77
CA GLY A 245 11.70 -2.47 12.89
C GLY A 245 12.91 -2.73 13.79
N TYR A 246 13.50 -3.93 13.82
CA TYR A 246 14.61 -4.21 14.74
C TYR A 246 15.95 -3.76 14.17
N GLN A 247 16.65 -2.92 14.94
CA GLN A 247 17.98 -2.42 14.60
C GLN A 247 18.89 -2.55 15.81
N GLU A 248 20.17 -2.82 15.55
CA GLU A 248 21.18 -2.76 16.60
C GLU A 248 21.48 -1.31 16.94
N LEU A 249 21.25 -0.94 18.19
CA LEU A 249 21.45 0.41 18.71
C LEU A 249 22.26 0.37 20.00
N THR A 250 23.07 1.41 20.21
CA THR A 250 23.79 1.61 21.47
C THR A 250 22.98 2.50 22.40
N HIS A 251 22.64 1.99 23.58
CA HIS A 251 21.91 2.72 24.60
C HIS A 251 22.80 3.03 25.81
N ARG A 252 22.55 4.17 26.48
CA ARG A 252 23.17 4.46 27.77
C ARG A 252 22.60 3.50 28.83
N SER A 253 23.46 2.62 29.31
CA SER A 253 23.19 1.76 30.46
C SER A 253 23.59 2.48 31.75
N VAL A 254 22.68 2.55 32.72
CA VAL A 254 22.95 3.15 34.04
C VAL A 254 22.60 2.19 35.16
N THR A 255 23.37 2.29 36.24
CA THR A 255 23.10 1.65 37.52
C THR A 255 22.95 2.73 38.58
N LEU A 256 21.90 2.64 39.40
CA LEU A 256 21.57 3.66 40.39
C LEU A 256 21.06 3.06 41.70
N LEU A 257 21.18 3.84 42.78
CA LEU A 257 20.84 3.44 44.14
C LEU A 257 19.51 4.09 44.57
N PHE A 258 18.56 3.28 45.01
CA PHE A 258 17.28 3.72 45.56
C PHE A 258 17.27 3.59 47.10
N PRO A 259 17.25 4.71 47.85
CA PRO A 259 17.23 4.69 49.30
C PRO A 259 15.99 4.05 49.92
N LEU A 260 16.21 3.14 50.87
CA LEU A 260 15.14 2.56 51.67
C LEU A 260 14.75 3.53 52.79
N ARG A 261 13.47 3.95 52.80
CA ARG A 261 12.96 4.96 53.75
C ARG A 261 13.14 4.57 55.23
N ASN A 262 12.97 3.29 55.54
CA ASN A 262 12.99 2.78 56.92
C ASN A 262 14.25 1.97 57.26
N ARG A 263 15.25 1.95 56.36
CA ARG A 263 16.52 1.22 56.56
C ARG A 263 17.69 2.15 56.20
N PRO A 264 18.13 3.02 57.13
CA PRO A 264 19.23 3.97 56.89
C PRO A 264 20.50 3.24 56.46
N GLY A 265 21.24 3.83 55.51
CA GLY A 265 22.43 3.20 54.91
C GLY A 265 22.13 2.15 53.82
N GLU A 266 20.93 1.57 53.80
CA GLU A 266 20.57 0.53 52.84
C GLU A 266 19.93 1.10 51.56
N ARG A 267 20.28 0.52 50.42
CA ARG A 267 19.89 0.98 49.08
C ARG A 267 19.57 -0.23 48.19
N LEU A 268 18.56 -0.10 47.33
CA LEU A 268 18.39 -1.03 46.21
C LEU A 268 19.28 -0.61 45.04
N LEU A 269 20.05 -1.54 44.48
CA LEU A 269 20.81 -1.32 43.26
C LEU A 269 19.94 -1.70 42.05
N VAL A 270 19.64 -0.73 41.19
CA VAL A 270 18.76 -0.90 40.03
C VAL A 270 19.54 -0.63 38.74
N TRP A 271 19.26 -1.41 37.69
CA TRP A 271 19.83 -1.26 36.36
C TRP A 271 18.75 -0.91 35.33
N THR A 272 19.07 -0.02 34.38
CA THR A 272 18.19 0.28 33.23
C THR A 272 18.97 0.79 32.01
N THR A 273 18.45 0.50 30.82
CA THR A 273 18.90 1.08 29.53
C THR A 273 18.04 2.26 29.08
N THR A 274 16.97 2.60 29.81
CA THR A 274 16.06 3.72 29.49
C THR A 274 16.03 4.75 30.63
N PRO A 275 17.09 5.55 30.85
CA PRO A 275 17.13 6.52 31.96
C PRO A 275 15.95 7.51 31.99
N TRP A 276 15.38 7.81 30.82
CA TRP A 276 14.23 8.71 30.67
C TRP A 276 12.94 8.18 31.32
N THR A 277 12.84 6.88 31.63
CA THR A 277 11.67 6.31 32.33
C THR A 277 11.74 6.46 33.85
N LEU A 278 12.89 6.86 34.40
CA LEU A 278 13.11 6.92 35.86
C LEU A 278 12.21 7.95 36.55
N THR A 279 11.88 9.05 35.88
CA THR A 279 10.97 10.08 36.41
C THR A 279 9.54 9.59 36.62
N SER A 280 9.17 8.49 35.94
CA SER A 280 7.85 7.87 36.03
C SER A 280 7.88 6.57 36.85
N ASN A 281 8.92 6.33 37.66
CA ASN A 281 8.99 5.14 38.50
C ASN A 281 7.90 5.16 39.58
N VAL A 282 7.12 4.08 39.68
CA VAL A 282 6.07 3.91 40.71
C VAL A 282 6.35 2.77 41.69
N ALA A 283 7.20 1.81 41.29
CA ALA A 283 7.56 0.65 42.09
C ALA A 283 8.89 0.06 41.62
N ALA A 284 9.49 -0.79 42.46
CA ALA A 284 10.58 -1.69 42.09
C ALA A 284 10.07 -3.14 42.18
N ALA A 285 10.40 -3.96 41.19
CA ALA A 285 10.06 -5.38 41.17
C ALA A 285 11.27 -6.23 41.58
N VAL A 286 11.03 -7.26 42.39
CA VAL A 286 12.02 -8.25 42.81
C VAL A 286 11.45 -9.65 42.55
N GLY A 287 12.31 -10.61 42.23
CA GLY A 287 11.93 -12.01 42.08
C GLY A 287 11.65 -12.60 43.48
N PRO A 288 10.45 -13.14 43.73
CA PRO A 288 10.04 -13.55 45.08
C PRO A 288 10.86 -14.71 45.66
N GLU A 289 11.50 -15.51 44.80
CA GLU A 289 12.28 -16.69 45.17
C GLU A 289 13.80 -16.45 45.16
N ILE A 290 14.24 -15.21 44.89
CA ILE A 290 15.65 -14.88 44.79
C ILE A 290 16.15 -14.39 46.15
N THR A 291 17.28 -14.94 46.61
CA THR A 291 17.98 -14.40 47.79
C THR A 291 18.82 -13.21 47.37
N TYR A 292 18.45 -12.02 47.84
CA TYR A 292 19.19 -10.78 47.63
C TYR A 292 20.19 -10.57 48.76
N VAL A 293 21.41 -10.13 48.42
CA VAL A 293 22.53 -9.86 49.34
C VAL A 293 22.83 -8.38 49.48
#